data_AF-A0A953N0N9-F1
#
_entry.id   AF-A0A953N0N9-F1
#
_cell.length_a   1.000
_cell.length_b   1.000
_cell.length_c   1.000
_cell.angle_alpha   90.00
_cell.angle_beta   90.00
_cell.angle_gamma   90.00
#
_symmetry.space_group_name_H-M   'P 1'
#
loop_
_entity.id
_entity.type
_entity.pdbx_description
1 polymer ?
#
loop_
_entity_poly.entity_id
_entity_poly.type
_entity_poly.pdbx_seq_one_letter_code
_entity_poly.pdbx_strand_id
1 'polypeptide(L)'
;MDPARLLAYLRLGADAEEPQVAMEAIERGVVFRGSNMLILVCAILIASVGLNVNSTAVVIGAMLISPLMGPIIGVGAGLGVLDLRLVRRSLKNLGFAVAVSLATSALYFLLSPLSDAHSEILARTSPTIWDVLIALAGGFAGIIATASKEKLRGNVVPGVAIATALMPPLCTAGYGLAHLNLTYLAGALYLFLINSVFISIAALVMVRWLGYPQRFVADMKLTGRIKRYSTWIVLITVIPSIWLAYRLVVENNFKHRAEAFIAYECTVPDNYLLDKSVDAPNRTITLTYLGVGISPADSANMQRRLAAHGIEGAILDIRTGLSLQELDEEQRSKSEGMQRQLDDQSVLVARFGAMRDSLAQVVRGGETLMNEAKAMDPGLRWLVTADLPGATSTDSIRKVVAAHYRHYPDTAAIDRMQRWLNVRLNNTQFVLTITADSTKVEPEPRRRKR
;
A
#
# COMPACT_ATOMS: atom_id res chain seq x y z
N MET A 1 31.86 -48.11 15.45
CA MET A 1 31.76 -48.15 13.97
C MET A 1 32.97 -47.43 13.41
N ASP A 2 33.75 -48.10 12.58
CA ASP A 2 35.02 -47.59 12.07
C ASP A 2 34.77 -46.49 11.01
N PRO A 3 35.21 -45.23 11.21
CA PRO A 3 34.92 -44.12 10.28
C PRO A 3 35.40 -44.41 8.85
N ALA A 4 36.45 -45.23 8.70
CA ALA A 4 36.95 -45.69 7.40
C ALA A 4 35.94 -46.56 6.63
N ARG A 5 35.16 -47.40 7.32
CA ARG A 5 34.10 -48.22 6.69
C ARG A 5 32.91 -47.37 6.27
N LEU A 6 32.57 -46.33 7.03
CA LEU A 6 31.49 -45.40 6.73
C LEU A 6 31.81 -44.54 5.49
N LEU A 7 33.06 -44.10 5.38
CA LEU A 7 33.60 -43.44 4.19
C LEU A 7 33.62 -44.35 2.95
N ALA A 8 33.78 -45.67 3.12
CA ALA A 8 33.74 -46.61 2.00
C ALA A 8 32.33 -46.74 1.38
N TYR A 9 31.26 -46.65 2.18
CA TYR A 9 29.88 -46.61 1.68
C TYR A 9 29.52 -45.30 0.97
N LEU A 10 30.21 -44.20 1.29
CA LEU A 10 30.00 -42.88 0.67
C LEU A 10 30.81 -42.68 -0.62
N ARG A 11 31.69 -43.62 -0.99
CA ARG A 11 32.41 -43.56 -2.26
C ARG A 11 31.49 -43.99 -3.40
N LEU A 12 31.37 -43.14 -4.42
CA LEU A 12 30.58 -43.41 -5.63
C LEU A 12 30.98 -44.71 -6.36
N GLY A 13 32.18 -45.27 -6.09
CA GLY A 13 32.52 -46.65 -6.43
C GLY A 13 32.19 -47.04 -7.88
N ALA A 14 31.29 -48.01 -8.04
CA ALA A 14 30.87 -48.53 -9.34
C ALA A 14 29.88 -47.63 -10.12
N ASP A 15 29.25 -46.66 -9.45
CA ASP A 15 28.28 -45.73 -10.03
C ASP A 15 28.92 -44.42 -10.51
N ALA A 16 30.19 -44.19 -10.14
CA ALA A 16 30.98 -43.08 -10.64
C ALA A 16 31.15 -43.17 -12.16
N GLU A 17 30.83 -42.08 -12.85
CA GLU A 17 31.15 -41.88 -14.25
C GLU A 17 32.59 -41.34 -14.39
N GLU A 18 33.17 -41.51 -15.58
CA GLU A 18 34.50 -40.97 -15.86
C GLU A 18 34.50 -39.44 -15.72
N PRO A 19 35.49 -38.83 -15.04
CA PRO A 19 35.55 -37.39 -14.83
C PRO A 19 35.48 -36.58 -16.14
N GLN A 20 35.98 -37.13 -17.25
CA GLN A 20 35.93 -36.48 -18.57
C GLN A 20 34.50 -36.40 -19.10
N VAL A 21 33.73 -37.49 -19.01
CA VAL A 21 32.34 -37.57 -19.46
C VAL A 21 31.45 -36.67 -18.60
N ALA A 22 31.65 -36.70 -17.27
CA ALA A 22 30.93 -35.81 -16.35
C ALA A 22 31.22 -34.33 -16.64
N MET A 23 32.48 -33.98 -16.92
CA MET A 23 32.86 -32.61 -17.26
C MET A 23 32.27 -32.18 -18.61
N GLU A 24 32.24 -33.07 -19.60
CA GLU A 24 31.62 -32.79 -20.89
C GLU A 24 30.10 -32.56 -20.75
N ALA A 25 29.42 -33.33 -19.89
CA ALA A 25 28.01 -33.12 -19.58
C ALA A 25 27.76 -31.73 -18.96
N ILE A 26 28.61 -31.30 -18.03
CA ILE A 26 28.56 -29.96 -17.44
C ILE A 26 28.80 -28.89 -18.53
N GLU A 27 29.81 -29.06 -19.38
CA GLU A 27 30.11 -28.12 -20.47
C GLU A 27 28.97 -28.00 -21.48
N ARG A 28 28.29 -29.11 -21.81
CA ARG A 28 27.09 -29.12 -22.66
C ARG A 28 25.93 -28.39 -21.96
N GLY A 29 25.73 -28.62 -20.67
CA GLY A 29 24.70 -27.93 -19.86
C GLY A 29 24.92 -26.43 -19.72
N VAL A 30 26.16 -25.94 -19.84
CA VAL A 30 26.47 -24.51 -19.84
C VAL A 30 25.98 -23.80 -21.10
N VAL A 31 25.80 -24.50 -22.22
CA VAL A 31 25.47 -23.89 -23.51
C VAL A 31 23.99 -23.51 -23.60
N PHE A 32 23.72 -22.21 -23.46
CA PHE A 32 22.42 -21.63 -23.78
C PHE A 32 22.37 -21.20 -25.26
N ARG A 33 21.90 -22.10 -26.14
CA ARG A 33 21.60 -21.79 -27.54
C ARG A 33 20.33 -22.52 -28.00
N GLY A 34 19.60 -21.91 -28.93
CA GLY A 34 18.44 -22.52 -29.58
C GLY A 34 17.35 -22.95 -28.60
N SER A 35 17.08 -24.26 -28.55
CA SER A 35 16.00 -24.86 -27.77
C SER A 35 16.05 -24.52 -26.27
N ASN A 36 17.23 -24.49 -25.65
CA ASN A 36 17.36 -24.17 -24.22
C ASN A 36 16.89 -22.74 -23.88
N MET A 37 17.05 -21.79 -24.79
CA MET A 37 16.53 -20.43 -24.60
C MET A 37 15.01 -20.38 -24.72
N LEU A 38 14.45 -21.05 -25.73
CA LEU A 38 13.00 -21.08 -25.91
C LEU A 38 12.31 -21.76 -24.72
N ILE A 39 12.90 -22.87 -24.24
CA ILE A 39 12.44 -23.55 -23.03
C ILE A 39 12.52 -22.61 -21.83
N LEU A 40 13.61 -21.85 -21.66
CA LEU A 40 13.72 -20.87 -20.58
C LEU A 40 12.62 -19.80 -20.65
N VAL A 41 12.37 -19.24 -21.83
CA VAL A 41 11.30 -18.24 -22.03
C VAL A 41 9.94 -18.83 -21.65
N CYS A 42 9.61 -20.02 -22.16
CA CYS A 42 8.37 -20.71 -21.80
C CYS A 42 8.28 -21.00 -20.31
N ALA A 43 9.37 -21.46 -19.70
CA ALA A 43 9.44 -21.75 -18.28
C ALA A 43 9.17 -20.46 -17.47
N ILE A 44 9.83 -19.34 -17.81
CA ILE A 44 9.65 -18.05 -17.12
C ILE A 44 8.21 -17.55 -17.24
N LEU A 45 7.57 -17.73 -18.40
CA LEU A 45 6.15 -17.41 -18.56
C LEU A 45 5.28 -18.28 -17.65
N ILE A 46 5.50 -19.60 -17.63
CA ILE A 46 4.76 -20.53 -16.77
C ILE A 46 4.96 -20.18 -15.28
N ALA A 47 6.18 -19.87 -14.86
CA ALA A 47 6.48 -19.46 -13.50
C ALA A 47 5.83 -18.12 -13.14
N SER A 48 5.83 -17.14 -14.06
CA SER A 48 5.21 -15.84 -13.81
C SER A 48 3.68 -15.95 -13.70
N VAL A 49 3.06 -16.79 -14.54
CA VAL A 49 1.64 -17.16 -14.40
C VAL A 49 1.41 -17.87 -13.07
N GLY A 50 2.25 -18.84 -12.71
CA GLY A 50 2.17 -19.59 -11.46
C GLY A 50 2.24 -18.70 -10.22
N LEU A 51 3.12 -17.69 -10.22
CA LEU A 51 3.21 -16.68 -9.16
C LEU A 51 1.95 -15.80 -9.12
N ASN A 52 1.44 -15.38 -10.27
CA ASN A 52 0.25 -14.53 -10.35
C ASN A 52 -1.02 -15.25 -9.87
N VAL A 53 -1.16 -16.55 -10.15
CA VAL A 53 -2.28 -17.36 -9.66
C VAL A 53 -1.99 -18.01 -8.29
N ASN A 54 -0.90 -17.64 -7.63
CA ASN A 54 -0.48 -18.15 -6.32
C ASN A 54 -0.44 -19.71 -6.25
N SER A 55 0.07 -20.35 -7.31
CA SER A 55 0.16 -21.81 -7.44
C SER A 55 1.60 -22.31 -7.41
N THR A 56 2.02 -22.78 -6.24
CA THR A 56 3.35 -23.37 -6.02
C THR A 56 3.60 -24.57 -6.94
N ALA A 57 2.57 -25.36 -7.27
CA ALA A 57 2.70 -26.53 -8.14
C ALA A 57 3.11 -26.14 -9.58
N VAL A 58 2.52 -25.08 -10.13
CA VAL A 58 2.88 -24.56 -11.46
C VAL A 58 4.30 -24.00 -11.46
N VAL A 59 4.65 -23.30 -10.39
CA VAL A 59 6.00 -22.75 -10.18
C VAL A 59 7.05 -23.87 -10.11
N ILE A 60 6.77 -24.95 -9.39
CA ILE A 60 7.63 -26.15 -9.33
C ILE A 60 7.77 -26.80 -10.70
N GLY A 61 6.67 -26.95 -11.45
CA GLY A 61 6.69 -27.48 -12.81
C GLY A 61 7.56 -26.65 -13.76
N ALA A 62 7.54 -25.34 -13.63
CA ALA A 62 8.41 -24.44 -14.39
C ALA A 62 9.90 -24.60 -14.04
N MET A 63 10.23 -24.80 -12.75
CA MET A 63 11.61 -25.04 -12.32
C MET A 63 12.18 -26.32 -12.92
N LEU A 64 11.37 -27.38 -13.02
CA LEU A 64 11.79 -28.69 -13.54
C LEU A 64 12.28 -28.68 -14.98
N ILE A 65 11.68 -27.83 -15.81
CA ILE A 65 12.04 -27.71 -17.23
C ILE A 65 13.11 -26.64 -17.47
N SER A 66 13.43 -25.81 -16.47
CA SER A 66 14.30 -24.65 -16.66
C SER A 66 15.79 -25.02 -16.71
N PRO A 67 16.53 -24.66 -17.77
CA PRO A 67 17.93 -25.02 -17.92
C PRO A 67 18.92 -24.11 -17.15
N LEU A 68 18.46 -23.30 -16.19
CA LEU A 68 19.28 -22.30 -15.48
C LEU A 68 20.41 -22.89 -14.62
N MET A 69 20.28 -24.14 -14.18
CA MET A 69 21.29 -24.75 -13.29
C MET A 69 22.62 -25.03 -13.99
N GLY A 70 22.61 -25.33 -15.28
CA GLY A 70 23.80 -25.71 -16.04
C GLY A 70 24.93 -24.67 -15.94
N PRO A 71 24.68 -23.40 -16.29
CA PRO A 71 25.68 -22.33 -16.13
C PRO A 71 26.18 -22.15 -14.70
N ILE A 72 25.32 -22.24 -13.68
CA ILE A 72 25.72 -22.05 -12.27
C ILE A 72 26.67 -23.18 -11.83
N ILE A 73 26.28 -24.43 -12.09
CA ILE A 73 27.12 -25.60 -11.81
C ILE A 73 28.44 -25.50 -12.60
N GLY A 74 28.39 -25.03 -13.85
CA GLY A 74 29.57 -24.82 -14.69
C GLY A 74 30.55 -23.77 -14.17
N VAL A 75 30.08 -22.72 -13.47
CA VAL A 75 30.98 -21.77 -12.78
C VAL A 75 31.73 -22.48 -11.66
N GLY A 76 31.01 -23.19 -10.79
CA GLY A 76 31.60 -23.92 -9.66
C GLY A 76 32.56 -25.01 -10.09
N ALA A 77 32.13 -25.86 -11.03
CA ALA A 77 32.94 -26.93 -11.59
C ALA A 77 34.17 -26.38 -12.33
N GLY A 78 34.03 -25.30 -13.10
CA GLY A 78 35.15 -24.63 -13.76
C GLY A 78 36.21 -24.12 -12.78
N LEU A 79 35.79 -23.49 -11.67
CA LEU A 79 36.70 -23.14 -10.57
C LEU A 79 37.29 -24.38 -9.88
N GLY A 80 36.52 -25.46 -9.81
CA GLY A 80 36.87 -26.79 -9.32
C GLY A 80 37.86 -27.58 -10.21
N VAL A 81 38.01 -27.27 -11.50
CA VAL A 81 39.07 -27.86 -12.35
C VAL A 81 40.13 -26.84 -12.80
N LEU A 82 40.03 -25.60 -12.30
CA LEU A 82 40.86 -24.46 -12.68
C LEU A 82 40.77 -24.09 -14.18
N ASP A 83 39.61 -24.31 -14.79
CA ASP A 83 39.34 -23.92 -16.18
C ASP A 83 38.63 -22.56 -16.25
N LEU A 84 39.42 -21.49 -16.40
CA LEU A 84 38.92 -20.13 -16.54
C LEU A 84 38.12 -19.90 -17.83
N ARG A 85 38.32 -20.70 -18.88
CA ARG A 85 37.54 -20.59 -20.12
C ARG A 85 36.11 -21.03 -19.86
N LEU A 86 35.95 -22.14 -19.13
CA LEU A 86 34.64 -22.61 -18.70
C LEU A 86 33.96 -21.60 -17.78
N VAL A 87 34.65 -21.10 -16.75
CA VAL A 87 34.10 -20.09 -15.83
C VAL A 87 33.59 -18.86 -16.59
N ARG A 88 34.38 -18.32 -17.53
CA ARG A 88 33.98 -17.15 -18.32
C ARG A 88 32.80 -17.45 -19.24
N ARG A 89 32.76 -18.63 -19.85
CA ARG A 89 31.64 -19.06 -20.71
C ARG A 89 30.36 -19.21 -19.90
N SER A 90 30.44 -19.85 -18.74
CA SER A 90 29.35 -20.04 -17.79
C SER A 90 28.79 -18.73 -17.27
N LEU A 91 29.65 -17.79 -16.86
CA LEU A 91 29.22 -16.46 -16.40
C LEU A 91 28.52 -15.65 -17.51
N LYS A 92 29.05 -15.69 -18.75
CA LYS A 92 28.41 -15.02 -19.89
C LYS A 92 27.02 -15.58 -20.17
N ASN A 93 26.90 -16.91 -20.21
CA ASN A 93 25.61 -17.57 -20.48
C ASN A 93 24.63 -17.36 -19.33
N LEU A 94 25.09 -17.38 -18.08
CA LEU A 94 24.27 -17.08 -16.91
C LEU A 94 23.73 -15.65 -16.96
N GLY A 95 24.59 -14.66 -17.20
CA GLY A 95 24.18 -13.26 -17.32
C GLY A 95 23.18 -13.03 -18.44
N PHE A 96 23.38 -13.70 -19.58
CA PHE A 96 22.44 -13.65 -20.69
C PHE A 96 21.10 -14.32 -20.35
N ALA A 97 21.11 -15.48 -19.68
CA ALA A 97 19.90 -16.16 -19.23
C ALA A 97 19.11 -15.33 -18.21
N VAL A 98 19.80 -14.65 -17.27
CA VAL A 98 19.19 -13.71 -16.32
C VAL A 98 18.55 -12.54 -17.05
N ALA A 99 19.25 -11.93 -18.02
CA ALA A 99 18.72 -10.80 -18.78
C ALA A 99 17.44 -11.18 -19.57
N VAL A 100 17.45 -12.34 -20.24
CA VAL A 100 16.28 -12.86 -20.94
C VAL A 100 15.14 -13.16 -19.96
N SER A 101 15.45 -13.79 -18.82
CA SER A 101 14.44 -14.12 -17.80
C SER A 101 13.78 -12.86 -17.23
N LEU A 102 14.56 -11.83 -16.92
CA LEU A 102 14.06 -10.54 -16.46
C LEU A 102 13.22 -9.85 -17.53
N ALA A 103 13.68 -9.83 -18.78
CA ALA A 103 12.92 -9.22 -19.87
C ALA A 103 11.58 -9.94 -20.12
N THR A 104 11.57 -11.27 -20.13
CA THR A 104 10.35 -12.06 -20.34
C THR A 104 9.35 -11.90 -19.20
N SER A 105 9.80 -12.00 -17.94
CA SER A 105 8.91 -11.83 -16.78
C SER A 105 8.42 -10.38 -16.64
N ALA A 106 9.28 -9.39 -16.86
CA ALA A 106 8.88 -7.99 -16.84
C ALA A 106 7.85 -7.69 -17.95
N LEU A 107 8.05 -8.21 -19.16
CA LEU A 107 7.08 -8.06 -20.25
C LEU A 107 5.73 -8.71 -19.90
N TYR A 108 5.75 -9.90 -19.30
CA TYR A 108 4.53 -10.56 -18.83
C TYR A 108 3.78 -9.71 -17.81
N PHE A 109 4.45 -9.23 -16.75
CA PHE A 109 3.82 -8.43 -15.70
C PHE A 109 3.41 -7.03 -16.16
N LEU A 110 4.06 -6.48 -17.18
CA LEU A 110 3.67 -5.20 -17.78
C LEU A 110 2.40 -5.33 -18.63
N LEU A 111 2.22 -6.46 -19.32
CA LEU A 111 1.04 -6.74 -20.14
C LEU A 111 -0.13 -7.32 -19.34
N SER A 112 0.15 -7.92 -18.17
CA SER A 112 -0.85 -8.51 -17.30
C SER A 112 -1.67 -7.42 -16.60
N PRO A 113 -3.01 -7.45 -16.69
CA PRO A 113 -3.88 -6.50 -15.98
C PRO A 113 -4.01 -6.78 -14.47
N LEU A 114 -3.31 -7.79 -13.96
CA LEU A 114 -3.30 -8.18 -12.54
C LEU A 114 -2.05 -7.59 -11.87
N SER A 115 -2.24 -6.48 -11.16
CA SER A 115 -1.16 -5.65 -10.58
C SER A 115 -0.91 -5.90 -9.08
N ASP A 116 -1.71 -6.73 -8.41
CA ASP A 116 -1.58 -6.94 -6.97
C ASP A 116 -0.43 -7.91 -6.64
N ALA A 117 0.47 -7.49 -5.76
CA ALA A 117 1.55 -8.34 -5.26
C ALA A 117 0.98 -9.48 -4.40
N HIS A 118 0.93 -10.69 -4.94
CA HIS A 118 0.43 -11.85 -4.21
C HIS A 118 1.47 -12.37 -3.20
N SER A 119 1.00 -13.10 -2.18
CA SER A 119 1.80 -13.61 -1.05
C SER A 119 3.04 -14.43 -1.46
N GLU A 120 2.97 -15.18 -2.57
CA GLU A 120 4.14 -15.90 -3.11
C GLU A 120 5.24 -14.98 -3.65
N ILE A 121 4.91 -13.78 -4.14
CA ILE A 121 5.91 -12.78 -4.57
C ILE A 121 6.62 -12.21 -3.34
N LEU A 122 5.85 -11.87 -2.29
CA LEU A 122 6.37 -11.33 -1.04
C LEU A 122 7.32 -12.31 -0.33
N ALA A 123 6.95 -13.60 -0.28
CA ALA A 123 7.73 -14.65 0.37
C ALA A 123 9.10 -14.91 -0.30
N ARG A 124 9.34 -14.41 -1.52
CA ARG A 124 10.55 -14.66 -2.32
C ARG A 124 11.48 -13.44 -2.44
N THR A 125 11.32 -12.45 -1.55
CA THR A 125 12.14 -11.22 -1.53
C THR A 125 13.15 -11.15 -0.39
N SER A 126 12.99 -12.00 0.63
CA SER A 126 13.87 -12.02 1.80
C SER A 126 14.63 -13.34 1.88
N PRO A 127 15.97 -13.33 1.75
CA PRO A 127 16.76 -14.54 1.90
C PRO A 127 16.80 -15.01 3.35
N THR A 128 16.78 -16.33 3.51
CA THR A 128 16.86 -17.00 4.81
C THR A 128 18.09 -17.91 4.88
N ILE A 129 18.44 -18.33 6.10
CA ILE A 129 19.51 -19.32 6.28
C ILE A 129 19.16 -20.67 5.65
N TRP A 130 17.87 -20.99 5.54
CA TRP A 130 17.39 -22.23 4.95
C TRP A 130 17.67 -22.27 3.45
N ASP A 131 17.54 -21.14 2.74
CA ASP A 131 17.87 -21.05 1.31
C ASP A 131 19.34 -21.40 1.05
N VAL A 132 20.25 -20.96 1.93
CA VAL A 132 21.69 -21.26 1.83
C VAL A 132 21.96 -22.75 2.03
N LEU A 133 21.35 -23.38 3.03
CA LEU A 133 21.52 -24.81 3.29
C LEU A 133 20.98 -25.66 2.13
N ILE A 134 19.81 -25.27 1.60
CA ILE A 134 19.19 -25.95 0.47
C ILE A 134 20.02 -25.74 -0.80
N ALA A 135 20.55 -24.54 -1.05
CA ALA A 135 21.44 -24.25 -2.18
C ALA A 135 22.73 -25.09 -2.14
N LEU A 136 23.35 -25.24 -0.96
CA LEU A 136 24.52 -26.10 -0.77
C LEU A 136 24.19 -27.56 -1.05
N ALA A 137 23.14 -28.09 -0.43
CA ALA A 137 22.70 -29.48 -0.63
C ALA A 137 22.33 -29.76 -2.09
N GLY A 138 21.62 -28.84 -2.73
CA GLY A 138 21.28 -28.89 -4.15
C GLY A 138 22.52 -28.88 -5.04
N GLY A 139 23.51 -28.03 -4.76
CA GLY A 139 24.77 -28.02 -5.51
C GLY A 139 25.57 -29.31 -5.38
N PHE A 140 25.64 -29.90 -4.17
CA PHE A 140 26.26 -31.21 -3.95
C PHE A 140 25.54 -32.31 -4.74
N ALA A 141 24.22 -32.40 -4.59
CA ALA A 141 23.40 -33.38 -5.30
C ALA A 141 23.47 -33.19 -6.83
N GLY A 142 23.56 -31.95 -7.31
CA GLY A 142 23.74 -31.63 -8.73
C GLY A 142 25.04 -32.19 -9.29
N ILE A 143 26.17 -31.97 -8.61
CA ILE A 143 27.44 -32.57 -9.03
C ILE A 143 27.42 -34.09 -8.89
N ILE A 144 26.90 -34.65 -7.79
CA ILE A 144 26.76 -36.10 -7.60
C ILE A 144 25.97 -36.72 -8.76
N ALA A 145 24.84 -36.11 -9.13
CA ALA A 145 24.02 -36.55 -10.25
C ALA A 145 24.83 -36.50 -11.55
N THR A 146 25.53 -35.40 -11.84
CA THR A 146 26.38 -35.32 -13.03
C THR A 146 27.59 -36.26 -12.97
N ALA A 147 28.07 -36.64 -11.81
CA ALA A 147 29.18 -37.56 -11.63
C ALA A 147 28.74 -39.03 -11.61
N SER A 148 27.42 -39.30 -11.60
CA SER A 148 26.86 -40.64 -11.60
C SER A 148 26.48 -41.08 -13.01
N LYS A 149 26.51 -42.40 -13.26
CA LYS A 149 26.05 -43.00 -14.51
C LYS A 149 24.61 -42.61 -14.86
N GLU A 150 24.32 -42.61 -16.16
CA GLU A 150 23.11 -42.07 -16.82
C GLU A 150 21.77 -42.40 -16.13
N LYS A 151 21.63 -43.57 -15.51
CA LYS A 151 20.42 -44.03 -14.83
C LYS A 151 20.04 -43.20 -13.58
N LEU A 152 21.02 -42.59 -12.90
CA LEU A 152 20.81 -41.75 -11.71
C LEU A 152 20.63 -40.26 -12.06
N ARG A 153 21.14 -39.82 -13.22
CA ARG A 153 21.05 -38.44 -13.70
C ARG A 153 19.60 -37.97 -13.91
N GLY A 154 18.74 -38.84 -14.45
CA GLY A 154 17.37 -38.50 -14.83
C GLY A 154 16.46 -38.09 -13.67
N ASN A 155 16.67 -38.61 -12.46
CA ASN A 155 15.77 -38.38 -11.32
C ASN A 155 16.26 -37.28 -10.37
N VAL A 156 17.57 -37.09 -10.24
CA VAL A 156 18.15 -36.19 -9.23
C VAL A 156 18.24 -34.75 -9.74
N VAL A 157 18.53 -34.54 -11.03
CA VAL A 157 18.64 -33.20 -11.63
C VAL A 157 17.32 -32.41 -11.52
N PRO A 158 16.14 -33.02 -11.81
CA PRO A 158 14.84 -32.46 -11.46
C PRO A 158 14.70 -32.01 -10.00
N GLY A 159 14.99 -32.89 -9.04
CA GLY A 159 14.82 -32.60 -7.60
C GLY A 159 15.73 -31.47 -7.10
N VAL A 160 16.93 -31.38 -7.66
CA VAL A 160 17.90 -30.31 -7.37
C VAL A 160 17.45 -28.96 -7.92
N ALA A 161 16.78 -28.95 -9.09
CA ALA A 161 16.16 -27.75 -9.64
C ALA A 161 14.98 -27.25 -8.79
N ILE A 162 14.17 -28.17 -8.25
CA ILE A 162 13.07 -27.84 -7.33
C ILE A 162 13.60 -27.21 -6.03
N ALA A 163 14.65 -27.79 -5.46
CA ALA A 163 15.17 -27.36 -4.16
C ALA A 163 15.76 -25.95 -4.20
N THR A 164 16.41 -25.56 -5.28
CA THR A 164 17.25 -24.34 -5.31
C THR A 164 16.49 -23.03 -5.47
N ALA A 165 15.17 -23.09 -5.68
CA ALA A 165 14.25 -21.93 -5.73
C ALA A 165 14.80 -20.74 -6.57
N LEU A 166 15.54 -21.01 -7.65
CA LEU A 166 16.22 -19.96 -8.44
C LEU A 166 15.28 -19.18 -9.35
N MET A 167 14.20 -19.81 -9.77
CA MET A 167 13.30 -19.27 -10.78
C MET A 167 12.29 -18.23 -10.23
N PRO A 168 11.66 -18.44 -9.06
CA PRO A 168 10.74 -17.46 -8.48
C PRO A 168 11.38 -16.11 -8.18
N PRO A 169 12.62 -16.04 -7.63
CA PRO A 169 13.29 -14.76 -7.41
C PRO A 169 13.59 -14.03 -8.72
N LEU A 170 13.92 -14.73 -9.81
CA LEU A 170 14.09 -14.08 -11.12
C LEU A 170 12.77 -13.52 -11.67
N CYS A 171 11.66 -14.25 -11.54
CA CYS A 171 10.34 -13.76 -11.93
C CYS A 171 9.88 -12.59 -11.04
N THR A 172 10.15 -12.65 -9.74
CA THR A 172 9.86 -11.57 -8.77
C THR A 172 10.70 -10.33 -9.05
N ALA A 173 11.96 -10.51 -9.43
CA ALA A 173 12.80 -9.42 -9.91
C ALA A 173 12.23 -8.79 -11.18
N GLY A 174 11.72 -9.59 -12.13
CA GLY A 174 11.01 -9.08 -13.30
C GLY A 174 9.73 -8.31 -12.96
N TYR A 175 8.95 -8.79 -11.98
CA TYR A 175 7.80 -8.06 -11.44
C TYR A 175 8.21 -6.69 -10.85
N GLY A 176 9.26 -6.67 -10.04
CA GLY A 176 9.83 -5.45 -9.47
C GLY A 176 10.33 -4.48 -10.54
N LEU A 177 10.92 -5.00 -11.62
CA LEU A 177 11.34 -4.20 -12.77
C LEU A 177 10.14 -3.60 -13.53
N ALA A 178 9.07 -4.38 -13.75
CA ALA A 178 7.86 -3.93 -14.44
C ALA A 178 7.12 -2.82 -13.65
N HIS A 179 7.07 -2.92 -12.32
CA HIS A 179 6.40 -1.96 -11.44
C HIS A 179 7.33 -0.89 -10.87
N LEU A 180 8.58 -0.81 -11.33
CA LEU A 180 9.62 0.11 -10.83
C LEU A 180 9.84 0.02 -9.30
N ASN A 181 9.52 -1.11 -8.69
CA ASN A 181 9.74 -1.36 -7.27
C ASN A 181 11.16 -1.90 -7.06
N LEU A 182 12.07 -0.98 -6.75
CA LEU A 182 13.48 -1.29 -6.51
C LEU A 182 13.70 -2.23 -5.32
N THR A 183 12.82 -2.20 -4.32
CA THR A 183 12.91 -3.07 -3.13
C THR A 183 12.70 -4.53 -3.52
N TYR A 184 11.66 -4.83 -4.31
CA TYR A 184 11.41 -6.18 -4.81
C TYR A 184 12.47 -6.65 -5.80
N LEU A 185 12.88 -5.75 -6.72
CA LEU A 185 13.96 -6.04 -7.67
C LEU A 185 15.26 -6.40 -6.96
N ALA A 186 15.71 -5.56 -6.03
CA ALA A 186 16.96 -5.76 -5.31
C ALA A 186 16.90 -6.99 -4.37
N GLY A 187 15.82 -7.16 -3.61
CA GLY A 187 15.66 -8.30 -2.71
C GLY A 187 15.64 -9.64 -3.42
N ALA A 188 14.91 -9.75 -4.54
CA ALA A 188 14.80 -10.98 -5.29
C ALA A 188 16.08 -11.31 -6.09
N LEU A 189 16.76 -10.30 -6.67
CA LEU A 189 18.08 -10.50 -7.28
C LEU A 189 19.13 -10.90 -6.24
N TYR A 190 19.04 -10.35 -5.03
CA TYR A 190 19.94 -10.71 -3.93
C TYR A 190 19.76 -12.17 -3.52
N LEU A 191 18.52 -12.65 -3.37
CA LEU A 191 18.22 -14.07 -3.11
C LEU A 191 18.74 -14.97 -4.25
N PHE A 192 18.47 -14.62 -5.52
CA PHE A 192 18.99 -15.36 -6.67
C PHE A 192 20.52 -15.46 -6.67
N LEU A 193 21.20 -14.35 -6.39
CA LEU A 193 22.66 -14.27 -6.38
C LEU A 193 23.25 -15.14 -5.27
N ILE A 194 22.71 -15.04 -4.05
CA ILE A 194 23.15 -15.87 -2.91
C ILE A 194 23.03 -17.35 -3.26
N ASN A 195 21.86 -17.79 -3.73
CA ASN A 195 21.65 -19.20 -4.08
C ASN A 195 22.62 -19.66 -5.18
N SER A 196 22.82 -18.85 -6.22
CA SER A 196 23.75 -19.15 -7.31
C SER A 196 25.20 -19.30 -6.83
N VAL A 197 25.63 -18.44 -5.91
CA VAL A 197 26.98 -18.47 -5.36
C VAL A 197 27.19 -19.70 -4.49
N PHE A 198 26.25 -20.04 -3.60
CA PHE A 198 26.37 -21.25 -2.75
C PHE A 198 26.31 -22.54 -3.56
N ILE A 199 25.48 -22.63 -4.60
CA ILE A 199 25.48 -23.76 -5.54
C ILE A 199 26.85 -23.89 -6.23
N SER A 200 27.43 -22.77 -6.66
CA SER A 200 28.75 -22.75 -7.30
C SER A 200 29.86 -23.19 -6.34
N ILE A 201 29.80 -22.78 -5.07
CA ILE A 201 30.75 -23.21 -4.02
C ILE A 201 30.60 -24.70 -3.75
N ALA A 202 29.38 -25.20 -3.59
CA ALA A 202 29.13 -26.63 -3.40
C ALA A 202 29.67 -27.44 -4.58
N ALA A 203 29.44 -26.97 -5.81
CA ALA A 203 29.95 -27.63 -7.00
C ALA A 203 31.49 -27.65 -7.04
N LEU A 204 32.15 -26.55 -6.68
CA LEU A 204 33.61 -26.47 -6.56
C LEU A 204 34.13 -27.50 -5.54
N VAL A 205 33.56 -27.50 -4.33
CA VAL A 205 33.97 -28.41 -3.25
C VAL A 205 33.79 -29.86 -3.68
N MET A 206 32.66 -30.18 -4.33
CA MET A 206 32.35 -31.54 -4.75
C MET A 206 33.29 -32.04 -5.85
N VAL A 207 33.55 -31.22 -6.88
CA VAL A 207 34.50 -31.56 -7.96
C VAL A 207 35.90 -31.81 -7.40
N ARG A 208 36.31 -31.03 -6.38
CA ARG A 208 37.59 -31.23 -5.69
C ARG A 208 37.59 -32.47 -4.82
N TRP A 209 36.51 -32.75 -4.12
CA TRP A 209 36.36 -33.94 -3.28
C TRP A 209 36.35 -35.23 -4.11
N LEU A 210 35.75 -35.21 -5.30
CA LEU A 210 35.77 -36.30 -6.29
C LEU A 210 37.14 -36.46 -6.98
N GLY A 211 38.10 -35.57 -6.73
CA GLY A 211 39.46 -35.69 -7.27
C GLY A 211 39.55 -35.46 -8.78
N TYR A 212 38.67 -34.66 -9.37
CA TYR A 212 38.69 -34.40 -10.82
C TYR A 212 40.03 -33.76 -11.23
N PRO A 213 40.65 -34.21 -12.34
CA PRO A 213 41.95 -33.71 -12.76
C PRO A 213 41.83 -32.23 -13.16
N GLN A 214 42.81 -31.43 -12.73
CA GLN A 214 42.93 -30.05 -13.17
C GLN A 214 43.26 -30.04 -14.67
N ARG A 215 42.62 -29.17 -15.46
CA ARG A 215 42.97 -29.03 -16.88
C ARG A 215 44.39 -28.45 -17.00
N PHE A 216 45.35 -29.31 -17.33
CA PHE A 216 46.73 -28.92 -17.59
C PHE A 216 46.82 -28.18 -18.93
N VAL A 217 47.34 -26.96 -18.91
CA VAL A 217 47.76 -26.26 -20.12
C VAL A 217 49.24 -26.60 -20.32
N ALA A 218 49.64 -26.99 -21.54
CA ALA A 218 50.99 -27.45 -21.85
C ALA A 218 52.12 -26.46 -21.49
N ASP A 219 51.79 -25.19 -21.26
CA ASP A 219 52.73 -24.13 -20.91
C ASP A 219 52.77 -23.88 -19.38
N MET A 220 53.96 -24.09 -18.78
CA MET A 220 54.21 -23.95 -17.34
C MET A 220 54.01 -22.53 -16.82
N LYS A 221 54.31 -21.49 -17.61
CA LYS A 221 54.16 -20.08 -17.19
C LYS A 221 52.69 -19.66 -17.19
N LEU A 222 51.93 -20.08 -18.20
CA LEU A 222 50.48 -19.88 -18.28
C LEU A 222 49.76 -20.63 -17.15
N THR A 223 50.19 -21.85 -16.84
CA THR A 223 49.60 -22.67 -15.76
C THR A 223 49.74 -22.00 -14.39
N GLY A 224 50.91 -21.46 -14.05
CA GLY A 224 51.11 -20.73 -12.79
C GLY A 224 50.23 -19.48 -12.68
N ARG A 225 50.04 -18.77 -13.80
CA ARG A 225 49.17 -17.58 -13.85
C ARG A 225 47.70 -17.93 -13.71
N ILE A 226 47.24 -18.99 -14.39
CA ILE A 226 45.86 -19.51 -14.32
C ILE A 226 45.56 -20.00 -12.90
N LYS A 227 46.48 -20.76 -12.27
CA LYS A 227 46.35 -21.19 -10.87
C LYS A 227 46.20 -19.98 -9.93
N ARG A 228 47.04 -18.95 -10.09
CA ARG A 228 46.96 -17.73 -9.28
C ARG A 228 45.63 -17.00 -9.47
N TYR A 229 45.21 -16.76 -10.73
CA TYR A 229 43.93 -16.10 -11.01
C TYR A 229 42.73 -16.91 -10.51
N SER A 230 42.72 -18.22 -10.73
CA SER A 230 41.63 -19.06 -10.24
C SER A 230 41.58 -19.10 -8.72
N THR A 231 42.73 -19.09 -8.04
CA THR A 231 42.78 -19.02 -6.57
C THR A 231 42.22 -17.68 -6.08
N TRP A 232 42.59 -16.56 -6.71
CA TRP A 232 42.02 -15.25 -6.39
C TRP A 232 40.51 -15.20 -6.61
N ILE A 233 40.01 -15.75 -7.71
CA ILE A 233 38.56 -15.81 -7.98
C ILE A 233 37.85 -16.64 -6.91
N VAL A 234 38.41 -17.79 -6.53
CA VAL A 234 37.85 -18.60 -5.43
C VAL A 234 37.83 -17.81 -4.13
N LEU A 235 38.90 -17.09 -3.80
CA LEU A 235 38.98 -16.28 -2.58
C LEU A 235 37.94 -15.15 -2.58
N ILE A 236 37.82 -14.44 -3.71
CA ILE A 236 36.84 -13.37 -3.94
C ILE A 236 35.40 -13.89 -3.91
N THR A 237 35.13 -15.13 -4.29
CA THR A 237 33.79 -15.70 -4.22
C THR A 237 33.49 -16.24 -2.83
N VAL A 238 34.40 -17.00 -2.22
CA VAL A 238 34.15 -17.72 -0.97
C VAL A 238 34.13 -16.78 0.24
N ILE A 239 35.06 -15.82 0.35
CA ILE A 239 35.13 -14.93 1.53
C ILE A 239 33.86 -14.09 1.69
N PRO A 240 33.37 -13.36 0.66
CA PRO A 240 32.12 -12.63 0.78
C PRO A 240 30.92 -13.54 1.04
N SER A 241 30.92 -14.76 0.50
CA SER A 241 29.84 -15.72 0.75
C SER A 241 29.76 -16.15 2.21
N ILE A 242 30.91 -16.42 2.84
CA ILE A 242 30.97 -16.74 4.27
C ILE A 242 30.45 -15.55 5.09
N TRP A 243 30.87 -14.32 4.73
CA TRP A 243 30.38 -13.11 5.39
C TRP A 243 28.87 -12.90 5.20
N LEU A 244 28.34 -13.14 3.99
CA LEU A 244 26.90 -13.06 3.70
C LEU A 244 26.10 -14.11 4.48
N ALA A 245 26.57 -15.35 4.54
CA ALA A 245 25.95 -16.39 5.36
C ALA A 245 25.96 -16.03 6.85
N TYR A 246 27.10 -15.54 7.37
CA TYR A 246 27.18 -15.08 8.75
C TYR A 246 26.17 -13.96 9.03
N ARG A 247 26.10 -12.96 8.15
CA ARG A 247 25.13 -11.87 8.24
C ARG A 247 23.69 -12.38 8.23
N LEU A 248 23.35 -13.30 7.33
CA LEU A 248 22.02 -13.93 7.26
C LEU A 248 21.66 -14.67 8.55
N VAL A 249 22.61 -15.42 9.13
CA VAL A 249 22.38 -16.11 10.42
C VAL A 249 22.10 -15.10 11.53
N VAL A 250 22.92 -14.04 11.62
CA VAL A 250 22.77 -13.01 12.65
C VAL A 250 21.44 -12.27 12.49
N GLU A 251 21.08 -11.85 11.28
CA GLU A 251 19.83 -11.14 11.00
C GLU A 251 18.61 -12.04 11.25
N ASN A 252 18.64 -13.29 10.81
CA ASN A 252 17.52 -14.23 11.01
C ASN A 252 17.34 -14.60 12.48
N ASN A 253 18.44 -14.80 13.22
CA ASN A 253 18.39 -15.05 14.66
C ASN A 253 17.88 -13.81 15.42
N PHE A 254 18.28 -12.60 15.01
CA PHE A 254 17.76 -11.36 15.57
C PHE A 254 16.25 -11.24 15.35
N LYS A 255 15.76 -11.44 14.12
CA LYS A 255 14.32 -11.40 13.81
C LYS A 255 13.53 -12.40 14.65
N HIS A 256 13.98 -13.65 14.69
CA HIS A 256 13.29 -14.70 15.45
C HIS A 256 13.25 -14.40 16.95
N ARG A 257 14.34 -13.87 17.53
CA ARG A 257 14.37 -13.45 18.94
C ARG A 257 13.47 -12.24 19.18
N ALA A 258 13.50 -11.25 18.28
CA ALA A 258 12.68 -10.05 18.37
C ALA A 258 11.18 -10.40 18.31
N GLU A 259 10.79 -11.30 17.42
CA GLU A 259 9.41 -11.79 17.35
C GLU A 259 8.99 -12.53 18.62
N ALA A 260 9.88 -13.36 19.20
CA ALA A 260 9.62 -13.99 20.49
C ALA A 260 9.45 -12.94 21.59
N PHE A 261 10.36 -11.96 21.68
CA PHE A 261 10.27 -10.86 22.63
C PHE A 261 8.93 -10.10 22.50
N ILE A 262 8.53 -9.75 21.28
CA ILE A 262 7.25 -9.06 21.02
C ILE A 262 6.07 -9.92 21.48
N ALA A 263 6.11 -11.23 21.22
CA ALA A 263 5.03 -12.13 21.61
C ALA A 263 4.89 -12.29 23.14
N TYR A 264 6.01 -12.32 23.88
CA TYR A 264 6.00 -12.58 25.33
C TYR A 264 5.94 -11.33 26.20
N GLU A 265 6.57 -10.23 25.80
CA GLU A 265 6.82 -9.06 26.66
C GLU A 265 6.07 -7.79 26.20
N CYS A 266 5.60 -7.76 24.95
CA CYS A 266 4.95 -6.59 24.36
C CYS A 266 3.42 -6.67 24.34
N THR A 267 2.82 -7.52 25.18
CA THR A 267 1.37 -7.56 25.43
C THR A 267 1.06 -6.78 26.70
N VAL A 268 0.73 -5.50 26.53
CA VAL A 268 0.42 -4.59 27.65
C VAL A 268 -1.09 -4.53 27.84
N PRO A 269 -1.61 -4.60 29.09
CA PRO A 269 -3.03 -4.37 29.36
C PRO A 269 -3.49 -3.01 28.80
N ASP A 270 -4.69 -2.96 28.22
CA ASP A 270 -5.32 -1.74 27.67
C ASP A 270 -4.59 -1.07 26.47
N ASN A 271 -3.55 -1.71 25.93
CA ASN A 271 -2.86 -1.26 24.72
C ASN A 271 -2.79 -2.40 23.68
N TYR A 272 -3.32 -2.15 22.49
CA TYR A 272 -3.30 -3.12 21.39
C TYR A 272 -2.13 -2.85 20.44
N LEU A 273 -1.34 -3.88 20.14
CA LEU A 273 -0.27 -3.79 19.15
C LEU A 273 -0.87 -3.82 17.74
N LEU A 274 -0.82 -2.69 17.03
CA LEU A 274 -1.39 -2.51 15.70
C LEU A 274 -0.45 -2.95 14.59
N ASP A 275 0.82 -2.55 14.68
CA ASP A 275 1.84 -2.87 13.69
C ASP A 275 3.17 -3.20 14.35
N LYS A 276 3.91 -4.11 13.73
CA LYS A 276 5.23 -4.56 14.17
C LYS A 276 6.19 -4.54 12.98
N SER A 277 7.30 -3.84 13.13
CA SER A 277 8.36 -3.81 12.14
C SER A 277 9.70 -4.09 12.80
N VAL A 278 10.43 -5.09 12.29
CA VAL A 278 11.75 -5.49 12.80
C VAL A 278 12.79 -5.24 11.72
N ASP A 279 13.59 -4.19 11.92
CA ASP A 279 14.73 -3.84 11.08
C ASP A 279 15.99 -4.52 11.64
N ALA A 280 16.29 -5.72 11.14
CA ALA A 280 17.46 -6.48 11.57
C ALA A 280 18.81 -5.81 11.25
N PRO A 281 19.02 -5.18 10.07
CA PRO A 281 20.22 -4.40 9.77
C PRO A 281 20.53 -3.30 10.79
N ASN A 282 19.53 -2.49 11.16
CA ASN A 282 19.71 -1.38 12.11
C ASN A 282 19.50 -1.81 13.58
N ARG A 283 19.12 -3.07 13.80
CA ARG A 283 18.71 -3.61 15.11
C ARG A 283 17.60 -2.77 15.77
N THR A 284 16.67 -2.28 14.97
CA THR A 284 15.55 -1.46 15.46
C THR A 284 14.27 -2.30 15.46
N ILE A 285 13.55 -2.26 16.58
CA ILE A 285 12.23 -2.87 16.72
C ILE A 285 11.24 -1.72 16.85
N THR A 286 10.41 -1.53 15.83
CA THR A 286 9.35 -0.51 15.83
C THR A 286 8.02 -1.16 16.15
N LEU A 287 7.39 -0.69 17.22
CA LEU A 287 6.10 -1.16 17.69
C LEU A 287 5.11 -0.01 17.68
N THR A 288 4.01 -0.18 16.95
CA THR A 288 2.94 0.81 16.91
C THR A 288 1.77 0.32 17.75
N TYR A 289 1.48 1.02 18.85
CA TYR A 289 0.38 0.68 19.75
C TYR A 289 -0.81 1.62 19.56
N LEU A 290 -2.00 1.10 19.88
CA LEU A 290 -3.28 1.80 19.89
C LEU A 290 -3.89 1.67 21.28
N GLY A 291 -4.21 2.80 21.92
CA GLY A 291 -4.72 2.82 23.30
C GLY A 291 -4.27 4.05 24.09
N VAL A 292 -4.00 3.85 25.37
CA VAL A 292 -3.62 4.89 26.34
C VAL A 292 -2.16 5.35 26.16
N GLY A 293 -1.40 4.62 25.32
CA GLY A 293 0.04 4.82 25.12
C GLY A 293 0.86 4.06 26.16
N ILE A 294 2.15 3.87 25.88
CA ILE A 294 3.07 3.16 26.77
C ILE A 294 3.81 4.19 27.63
N SER A 295 3.78 3.99 28.95
CA SER A 295 4.50 4.85 29.89
C SER A 295 6.01 4.79 29.64
N PRO A 296 6.75 5.91 29.80
CA PRO A 296 8.21 5.91 29.71
C PRO A 296 8.90 4.91 30.66
N ALA A 297 8.24 4.57 31.77
CA ALA A 297 8.74 3.57 32.71
C ALA A 297 8.62 2.14 32.14
N ASP A 298 7.53 1.84 31.46
CA ASP A 298 7.27 0.54 30.84
C ASP A 298 8.15 0.33 29.61
N SER A 299 8.33 1.37 28.78
CA SER A 299 9.25 1.32 27.65
C SER A 299 10.70 1.11 28.12
N ALA A 300 11.13 1.77 29.19
CA ALA A 300 12.45 1.55 29.79
C ALA A 300 12.60 0.17 30.44
N ASN A 301 11.51 -0.45 30.90
CA ASN A 301 11.52 -1.82 31.40
C ASN A 301 11.63 -2.84 30.25
N MET A 302 10.84 -2.66 29.19
CA MET A 302 10.93 -3.43 27.95
C MET A 302 12.34 -3.35 27.34
N GLN A 303 12.92 -2.15 27.27
CA GLN A 303 14.28 -1.92 26.76
C GLN A 303 15.33 -2.68 27.59
N ARG A 304 15.16 -2.78 28.91
CA ARG A 304 16.05 -3.57 29.78
C ARG A 304 15.87 -5.09 29.57
N ARG A 305 14.64 -5.54 29.30
CA ARG A 305 14.32 -6.96 29.04
C ARG A 305 14.79 -7.48 27.68
N LEU A 306 15.17 -6.60 26.75
CA LEU A 306 15.82 -6.99 25.48
C LEU A 306 17.11 -7.81 25.72
N ALA A 307 17.87 -7.47 26.77
CA ALA A 307 19.08 -8.21 27.13
C ALA A 307 18.77 -9.66 27.57
N ALA A 308 17.69 -9.85 28.33
CA ALA A 308 17.26 -11.18 28.77
C ALA A 308 16.86 -12.10 27.61
N HIS A 309 16.45 -11.54 26.47
CA HIS A 309 16.12 -12.28 25.25
C HIS A 309 17.30 -12.41 24.27
N GLY A 310 18.51 -11.99 24.68
CA GLY A 310 19.72 -12.08 23.87
C GLY A 310 19.70 -11.15 22.66
N ILE A 311 19.02 -10.00 22.78
CA ILE A 311 18.92 -8.95 21.75
C ILE A 311 19.53 -7.64 22.29
N GLU A 312 20.72 -7.76 22.88
CA GLU A 312 21.42 -6.62 23.48
C GLU A 312 21.77 -5.54 22.45
N GLY A 313 21.50 -4.28 22.80
CA GLY A 313 21.79 -3.12 21.96
C GLY A 313 20.77 -2.84 20.85
N ALA A 314 19.62 -3.54 20.83
CA ALA A 314 18.51 -3.16 19.95
C ALA A 314 17.83 -1.87 20.41
N ILE A 315 17.39 -1.04 19.48
CA ILE A 315 16.64 0.19 19.76
C ILE A 315 15.15 -0.14 19.64
N LEU A 316 14.40 0.04 20.73
CA LEU A 316 12.95 -0.08 20.73
C LEU A 316 12.33 1.29 20.42
N ASP A 317 11.73 1.43 19.23
CA ASP A 317 10.98 2.61 18.80
C ASP A 317 9.49 2.35 19.01
N ILE A 318 8.93 2.88 20.10
CA ILE A 318 7.51 2.72 20.42
C ILE A 318 6.76 3.95 19.91
N ARG A 319 5.84 3.72 18.98
CA ARG A 319 4.98 4.76 18.40
C ARG A 319 3.56 4.58 18.89
N THR A 320 2.93 5.67 19.28
CA THR A 320 1.50 5.69 19.58
C THR A 320 0.79 6.11 18.30
N GLY A 321 0.05 5.20 17.68
CA GLY A 321 -0.59 5.47 16.38
C GLY A 321 -1.75 6.46 16.48
N LEU A 322 -2.57 6.31 17.52
CA LEU A 322 -3.70 7.17 17.88
C LEU A 322 -3.85 7.09 19.41
N SER A 323 -3.77 8.23 20.09
CA SER A 323 -4.10 8.28 21.52
C SER A 323 -5.62 8.44 21.70
N LEU A 324 -6.23 7.74 22.66
CA LEU A 324 -7.64 7.93 23.01
C LEU A 324 -7.96 9.39 23.39
N GLN A 325 -6.96 10.15 23.84
CA GLN A 325 -7.08 11.57 24.17
C GLN A 325 -7.34 12.47 22.95
N GLU A 326 -6.68 12.20 21.81
CA GLU A 326 -6.91 12.98 20.58
C GLU A 326 -8.31 12.74 20.01
N LEU A 327 -8.82 11.51 20.15
CA LEU A 327 -10.21 11.19 19.79
C LEU A 327 -11.21 11.91 20.71
N ASP A 328 -10.96 11.97 22.00
CA ASP A 328 -11.81 12.69 22.96
C ASP A 328 -11.77 14.22 22.76
N GLU A 329 -10.60 14.80 22.46
CA GLU A 329 -10.48 16.24 22.17
C GLU A 329 -11.12 16.62 20.82
N GLU A 330 -10.96 15.79 19.79
CA GLU A 330 -11.62 16.02 18.49
C GLU A 330 -13.14 15.86 18.60
N GLN A 331 -13.62 14.86 19.36
CA GLN A 331 -15.05 14.71 19.61
C GLN A 331 -15.61 15.86 20.46
N ARG A 332 -14.90 16.29 21.50
CA ARG A 332 -15.32 17.40 22.36
C ARG A 332 -15.37 18.72 21.60
N SER A 333 -14.38 18.99 20.75
CA SER A 333 -14.37 20.19 19.90
C SER A 333 -15.46 20.18 18.83
N LYS A 334 -15.76 19.02 18.20
CA LYS A 334 -16.93 18.87 17.31
C LYS A 334 -18.24 19.07 18.05
N SER A 335 -18.37 18.53 19.26
CA SER A 335 -19.59 18.65 20.07
C SER A 335 -19.82 20.10 20.51
N GLU A 336 -18.78 20.79 20.98
CA GLU A 336 -18.84 22.21 21.32
C GLU A 336 -19.14 23.10 20.09
N GLY A 337 -18.58 22.75 18.92
CA GLY A 337 -18.88 23.42 17.65
C GLY A 337 -20.33 23.26 17.21
N MET A 338 -20.87 22.04 17.32
CA MET A 338 -22.26 21.74 16.99
C MET A 338 -23.23 22.39 17.98
N GLN A 339 -22.89 22.44 19.27
CA GLN A 339 -23.69 23.12 20.30
C GLN A 339 -23.80 24.62 20.01
N ARG A 340 -22.69 25.27 19.62
CA ARG A 340 -22.70 26.70 19.22
C ARG A 340 -23.57 26.96 18.00
N GLN A 341 -23.59 26.05 17.03
CA GLN A 341 -24.46 26.17 15.86
C GLN A 341 -25.94 26.04 16.23
N LEU A 342 -26.28 25.13 17.16
CA LEU A 342 -27.65 24.99 17.66
C LEU A 342 -28.11 26.22 18.44
N ASP A 343 -27.22 26.81 19.27
CA ASP A 343 -27.51 28.03 20.02
C ASP A 343 -27.76 29.21 19.07
N ASP A 344 -26.92 29.40 18.05
CA ASP A 344 -27.09 30.48 17.06
C ASP A 344 -28.39 30.33 16.25
N GLN A 345 -28.71 29.08 15.87
CA GLN A 345 -29.97 28.78 15.18
C GLN A 345 -31.19 29.02 16.08
N SER A 346 -31.09 28.73 17.39
CA SER A 346 -32.17 28.99 18.36
C SER A 346 -32.44 30.50 18.53
N VAL A 347 -31.39 31.32 18.53
CA VAL A 347 -31.51 32.79 18.60
C VAL A 347 -32.18 33.34 17.34
N LEU A 348 -31.84 32.81 16.16
CA LEU A 348 -32.48 33.19 14.90
C LEU A 348 -33.98 32.83 14.90
N VAL A 349 -34.33 31.62 15.38
CA VAL A 349 -35.73 31.18 15.51
C VAL A 349 -36.49 32.07 16.49
N ALA A 350 -35.89 32.45 17.62
CA ALA A 350 -36.50 33.36 18.59
C ALA A 350 -36.77 34.75 17.98
N ARG A 351 -35.84 35.28 17.15
CA ARG A 351 -36.05 36.54 16.42
C ARG A 351 -37.20 36.44 15.41
N PHE A 352 -37.27 35.37 14.63
CA PHE A 352 -38.39 35.15 13.71
C PHE A 352 -39.73 34.98 14.45
N GLY A 353 -39.72 34.33 15.62
CA GLY A 353 -40.88 34.24 16.52
C GLY A 353 -41.37 35.62 16.96
N ALA A 354 -40.48 36.46 17.48
CA ALA A 354 -40.82 37.82 17.89
C ALA A 354 -41.35 38.69 16.73
N MET A 355 -40.77 38.56 15.54
CA MET A 355 -41.25 39.26 14.34
C MET A 355 -42.66 38.80 13.94
N ARG A 356 -42.91 37.48 13.95
CA ARG A 356 -44.23 36.90 13.67
C ARG A 356 -45.27 37.42 14.64
N ASP A 357 -44.95 37.47 15.93
CA ASP A 357 -45.90 37.91 16.96
C ASP A 357 -46.21 39.42 16.84
N SER A 358 -45.20 40.24 16.50
CA SER A 358 -45.37 41.65 16.15
C SER A 358 -46.29 41.85 14.94
N LEU A 359 -46.08 41.09 13.86
CA LEU A 359 -46.95 41.11 12.68
C LEU A 359 -48.39 40.69 13.01
N ALA A 360 -48.57 39.64 13.83
CA ALA A 360 -49.88 39.19 14.26
C ALA A 360 -50.62 40.25 15.10
N GLN A 361 -49.90 41.06 15.88
CA GLN A 361 -50.47 42.17 16.62
C GLN A 361 -50.92 43.31 15.69
N VAL A 362 -50.13 43.64 14.66
CA VAL A 362 -50.51 44.64 13.64
C VAL A 362 -51.76 44.20 12.88
N VAL A 363 -51.85 42.93 12.46
CA VAL A 363 -53.03 42.39 11.77
C VAL A 363 -54.28 42.46 12.64
N ARG A 364 -54.20 42.01 13.91
CA ARG A 364 -55.33 42.08 14.85
C ARG A 364 -55.77 43.53 15.14
N GLY A 365 -54.82 44.45 15.26
CA GLY A 365 -55.10 45.88 15.39
C GLY A 365 -55.86 46.44 14.18
N GLY A 366 -55.42 46.06 12.97
CA GLY A 366 -56.08 46.42 11.71
C GLY A 366 -57.50 45.87 11.59
N GLU A 367 -57.73 44.61 11.97
CA GLU A 367 -59.08 44.00 11.99
C GLU A 367 -60.02 44.71 12.97
N THR A 368 -59.51 45.09 14.15
CA THR A 368 -60.31 45.82 15.16
C THR A 368 -60.69 47.21 14.65
N LEU A 369 -59.74 47.95 14.08
CA LEU A 369 -59.97 49.25 13.45
C LEU A 369 -60.96 49.16 12.29
N MET A 370 -60.86 48.12 11.47
CA MET A 370 -61.79 47.84 10.37
C MET A 370 -63.21 47.63 10.88
N ASN A 371 -63.39 46.77 11.89
CA ASN A 371 -64.70 46.46 12.44
C ASN A 371 -65.36 47.68 13.08
N GLU A 372 -64.61 48.49 13.83
CA GLU A 372 -65.08 49.77 14.40
C GLU A 372 -65.47 50.77 13.29
N ALA A 373 -64.62 50.94 12.27
CA ALA A 373 -64.87 51.88 11.17
C ALA A 373 -66.10 51.48 10.32
N LYS A 374 -66.26 50.19 10.04
CA LYS A 374 -67.41 49.65 9.29
C LYS A 374 -68.73 49.77 10.06
N ALA A 375 -68.70 49.73 11.39
CA ALA A 375 -69.88 49.97 12.22
C ALA A 375 -70.35 51.43 12.16
N MET A 376 -69.42 52.39 12.02
CA MET A 376 -69.76 53.81 11.89
C MET A 376 -70.22 54.18 10.48
N ASP A 377 -69.56 53.65 9.45
CA ASP A 377 -69.89 53.89 8.04
C ASP A 377 -70.04 52.57 7.28
N PRO A 378 -71.28 52.06 7.10
CA PRO A 378 -71.53 50.78 6.41
C PRO A 378 -71.08 50.71 4.95
N GLY A 379 -70.79 51.87 4.33
CA GLY A 379 -70.31 51.99 2.95
C GLY A 379 -68.81 51.70 2.76
N LEU A 380 -68.05 51.53 3.84
CA LEU A 380 -66.61 51.25 3.83
C LEU A 380 -66.33 49.77 3.47
N ARG A 381 -65.46 49.53 2.48
CA ARG A 381 -65.08 48.18 2.03
C ARG A 381 -63.76 47.69 2.62
N TRP A 382 -62.73 48.53 2.56
CA TRP A 382 -61.42 48.24 3.16
C TRP A 382 -60.77 49.52 3.70
N LEU A 383 -59.92 49.32 4.71
CA LEU A 383 -59.24 50.35 5.49
C LEU A 383 -57.90 49.74 5.86
N VAL A 384 -56.83 50.39 5.45
CA VAL A 384 -55.47 49.96 5.72
C VAL A 384 -54.72 51.13 6.32
N THR A 385 -54.03 50.86 7.42
CA THR A 385 -53.09 51.80 8.05
C THR A 385 -51.68 51.29 7.80
N ALA A 386 -50.83 52.12 7.22
CA ALA A 386 -49.43 51.79 7.00
C ALA A 386 -48.55 52.91 7.54
N ASP A 387 -47.46 52.51 8.19
CA ASP A 387 -46.43 53.42 8.65
C ASP A 387 -45.40 53.56 7.52
N LEU A 388 -45.35 54.73 6.90
CA LEU A 388 -44.44 55.00 5.77
C LEU A 388 -43.25 55.84 6.26
N PRO A 389 -42.00 55.42 6.01
CA PRO A 389 -40.83 56.24 6.27
C PRO A 389 -40.85 57.46 5.34
N GLY A 390 -40.72 58.66 5.90
CA GLY A 390 -40.70 59.89 5.11
C GLY A 390 -39.54 59.92 4.12
N ALA A 391 -39.80 60.40 2.90
CA ALA A 391 -38.80 60.47 1.82
C ALA A 391 -37.69 61.52 2.05
N THR A 392 -37.79 62.34 3.10
CA THR A 392 -36.80 63.35 3.47
C THR A 392 -36.64 63.38 4.99
N SER A 393 -35.44 63.05 5.47
CA SER A 393 -35.01 62.89 6.86
C SER A 393 -35.58 61.71 7.66
N THR A 394 -34.63 60.98 8.23
CA THR A 394 -34.68 59.68 8.90
C THR A 394 -35.50 59.60 10.20
N ASP A 395 -36.37 60.57 10.51
CA ASP A 395 -36.95 60.68 11.86
C ASP A 395 -38.43 61.09 11.93
N SER A 396 -39.19 60.93 10.84
CA SER A 396 -40.65 61.03 10.92
C SER A 396 -41.34 59.90 10.15
N ILE A 397 -41.78 58.88 10.90
CA ILE A 397 -42.73 57.89 10.39
C ILE A 397 -44.07 58.61 10.24
N ARG A 398 -44.55 58.78 9.00
CA ARG A 398 -45.90 59.31 8.75
C ARG A 398 -46.87 58.14 8.60
N LYS A 399 -47.95 58.18 9.37
CA LYS A 399 -49.03 57.20 9.23
C LYS A 399 -49.87 57.55 8.01
N VAL A 400 -50.02 56.64 7.08
CA VAL A 400 -50.95 56.80 5.95
C VAL A 400 -52.12 55.87 6.17
N VAL A 401 -53.31 56.46 6.11
CA VAL A 401 -54.57 55.72 6.23
C VAL A 401 -55.24 55.77 4.87
N ALA A 402 -55.41 54.61 4.25
CA ALA A 402 -56.13 54.47 2.99
C ALA A 402 -57.49 53.83 3.27
N ALA A 403 -58.56 54.52 2.87
CA ALA A 403 -59.93 54.06 3.03
C ALA A 403 -60.61 53.96 1.67
N HIS A 404 -61.37 52.88 1.46
CA HIS A 404 -62.08 52.66 0.21
C HIS A 404 -63.56 52.39 0.44
N TYR A 405 -64.40 53.17 -0.23
CA TYR A 405 -65.85 53.15 -0.07
C TYR A 405 -66.56 52.66 -1.32
N ARG A 406 -67.78 52.15 -1.17
CA ARG A 406 -68.63 51.74 -2.28
C ARG A 406 -69.13 52.92 -3.12
N HIS A 407 -69.37 54.08 -2.49
CA HIS A 407 -69.65 55.36 -3.13
C HIS A 407 -68.85 56.44 -2.40
N TYR A 408 -68.49 57.53 -3.08
CA TYR A 408 -67.70 58.57 -2.45
C TYR A 408 -68.46 59.15 -1.24
N PRO A 409 -67.87 59.16 -0.04
CA PRO A 409 -68.56 59.59 1.17
C PRO A 409 -68.81 61.11 1.17
N ASP A 410 -69.90 61.55 1.78
CA ASP A 410 -70.20 62.98 1.96
C ASP A 410 -69.18 63.66 2.88
N THR A 411 -69.02 64.98 2.74
CA THR A 411 -68.09 65.78 3.54
C THR A 411 -68.27 65.59 5.06
N ALA A 412 -69.52 65.47 5.53
CA ALA A 412 -69.81 65.20 6.94
C ALA A 412 -69.33 63.81 7.41
N ALA A 413 -69.30 62.80 6.53
CA ALA A 413 -68.78 61.46 6.86
C ALA A 413 -67.24 61.45 6.89
N ILE A 414 -66.61 62.17 5.95
CA ILE A 414 -65.15 62.37 5.92
C ILE A 414 -64.68 63.06 7.20
N ASP A 415 -65.35 64.11 7.65
CA ASP A 415 -65.01 64.85 8.88
C ASP A 415 -65.20 64.02 10.15
N ARG A 416 -66.17 63.08 10.17
CA ARG A 416 -66.34 62.14 11.28
C ARG A 416 -65.22 61.12 11.31
N MET A 417 -64.88 60.54 10.16
CA MET A 417 -63.79 59.56 10.03
C MET A 417 -62.45 60.18 10.42
N GLN A 418 -62.15 61.41 9.97
CA GLN A 418 -60.94 62.12 10.35
C GLN A 418 -60.85 62.38 11.86
N ARG A 419 -61.93 62.84 12.50
CA ARG A 419 -61.95 63.07 13.96
C ARG A 419 -61.78 61.77 14.74
N TRP A 420 -62.44 60.70 14.32
CA TRP A 420 -62.31 59.39 14.96
C TRP A 420 -60.88 58.83 14.81
N LEU A 421 -60.31 58.87 13.61
CA LEU A 421 -58.92 58.47 13.37
C LEU A 421 -57.95 59.30 14.20
N ASN A 422 -58.19 60.60 14.38
CA ASN A 422 -57.33 61.46 15.18
C ASN A 422 -57.30 61.04 16.67
N VAL A 423 -58.44 60.65 17.24
CA VAL A 423 -58.51 60.13 18.62
C VAL A 423 -57.86 58.74 18.71
N ARG A 424 -58.16 57.84 17.77
CA ARG A 424 -57.71 56.44 17.84
C ARG A 424 -56.22 56.28 17.54
N LEU A 425 -55.67 57.13 16.68
CA LEU A 425 -54.24 57.21 16.37
C LEU A 425 -53.48 58.16 17.31
N ASN A 426 -54.09 58.59 18.41
CA ASN A 426 -53.42 59.34 19.48
C ASN A 426 -52.76 60.66 18.99
N ASN A 427 -53.44 61.42 18.11
CA ASN A 427 -52.98 62.68 17.51
C ASN A 427 -51.68 62.60 16.67
N THR A 428 -51.29 61.43 16.14
CA THR A 428 -50.21 61.37 15.14
C THR A 428 -50.60 62.06 13.84
N GLN A 429 -49.69 62.81 13.20
CA GLN A 429 -49.93 63.34 11.86
C GLN A 429 -50.17 62.19 10.87
N PHE A 430 -51.38 62.12 10.31
CA PHE A 430 -51.75 61.11 9.32
C PHE A 430 -52.25 61.74 8.02
N VAL A 431 -52.03 61.04 6.91
CA VAL A 431 -52.60 61.40 5.61
C VAL A 431 -53.73 60.42 5.31
N LEU A 432 -54.96 60.93 5.21
CA LEU A 432 -56.13 60.13 4.83
C LEU A 432 -56.33 60.20 3.31
N THR A 433 -56.22 59.06 2.63
CA THR A 433 -56.56 58.94 1.20
C THR A 433 -57.84 58.14 1.05
N ILE A 434 -58.85 58.76 0.44
CA ILE A 434 -60.16 58.14 0.22
C ILE A 434 -60.32 57.83 -1.26
N THR A 435 -60.71 56.59 -1.55
CA THR A 435 -61.05 56.14 -2.90
C THR A 435 -62.46 55.54 -2.90
N ALA A 436 -63.12 55.49 -4.06
CA ALA A 436 -64.42 54.84 -4.20
C ALA A 436 -64.53 54.09 -5.53
N ASP A 437 -65.45 53.12 -5.62
CA ASP A 437 -65.75 52.40 -6.87
C ASP A 437 -66.16 53.42 -7.96
N SER A 438 -65.45 53.45 -9.10
CA SER A 438 -65.82 54.32 -10.22
C SER A 438 -67.10 53.80 -10.89
N THR A 439 -68.19 54.56 -10.91
CA THR A 439 -69.34 54.29 -11.79
C THR A 439 -68.94 54.57 -13.24
N LYS A 440 -68.43 53.56 -13.95
CA LYS A 440 -68.33 53.62 -15.43
C LYS A 440 -69.75 53.50 -16.01
N VAL A 441 -70.27 54.60 -16.56
CA VAL A 441 -71.32 54.54 -17.58
C VAL A 441 -70.66 54.07 -18.87
N GLU A 442 -71.06 52.90 -19.35
CA GLU A 442 -70.62 52.28 -20.59
C GLU A 442 -71.33 52.96 -21.78
N PRO A 443 -70.62 53.50 -22.80
CA PRO A 443 -71.27 53.89 -24.05
C PRO A 443 -71.40 52.67 -24.97
N GLU A 444 -72.61 52.46 -25.50
CA GLU A 444 -73.00 51.44 -26.49
C GLU A 444 -72.01 51.24 -27.66
N PRO A 445 -71.98 50.02 -28.26
CA PRO A 445 -71.02 49.67 -29.30
C PRO A 445 -71.38 50.32 -30.64
N ARG A 446 -70.50 51.19 -31.17
CA ARG A 446 -70.59 51.61 -32.58
C ARG A 446 -70.30 50.41 -33.49
N ARG A 447 -71.36 49.90 -34.13
CA ARG A 447 -71.36 48.93 -35.23
C ARG A 447 -70.30 49.29 -36.28
N ARG A 448 -69.40 48.34 -36.57
CA ARG A 448 -68.62 48.30 -37.82
C ARG A 448 -69.59 48.22 -39.01
N LYS A 449 -69.50 49.16 -39.95
CA LYS A 449 -69.95 48.97 -41.33
C LYS A 449 -68.71 49.00 -42.23
N ARG A 450 -68.49 47.84 -42.84
CA ARG A 450 -67.80 47.49 -44.09
C ARG A 450 -66.54 48.26 -44.48
#